data_AF-A0A221T298-F1
#
_entry.id   AF-A0A221T298-F1
#
_cell.length_a   1.000
_cell.length_b   1.000
_cell.length_c   1.000
_cell.angle_alpha   90.00
_cell.angle_beta   90.00
_cell.angle_gamma   90.00
#
_symmetry.space_group_name_H-M   'P 1'
#
loop_
_entity.id
_entity.type
_entity.pdbx_description
1 polymer ?
#
loop_
_entity_poly.entity_id
_entity_poly.type
_entity_poly.pdbx_seq_one_letter_code
_entity_poly.pdbx_strand_id
1 'polypeptide(L)'
;MIVPDGLRLGPLALSWPSLTLLLGLVAWAALARFPGAGRAALITLITARLWAAVPGLDAGRPLLDNALDLVDVRRGDWAWLPGLAAGLLSLAVGPRGHGQVAARAVLVAVLAGALPGLLRPAGGGETGWPDTPLRTLRPSGQLEPATPVPSGRVVNLWATWCGPCRAELPLLEREIARGAPVELVNVGEAPAVVVAFLRRENLVLPTRVGGEALTPALKVTAFPTTLVVDAGGRVTARHLGPLNRAQLLRLVRAAQGPAASP
;
A
#
# COMPACT_ATOMS: atom_id res chain seq x y z
N MET A 1 -10.12 12.05 -13.69
CA MET A 1 -10.33 12.53 -12.30
C MET A 1 -9.55 11.59 -11.38
N ILE A 2 -8.65 12.09 -10.52
CA ILE A 2 -7.74 11.24 -9.73
C ILE A 2 -8.48 10.78 -8.47
N VAL A 3 -8.44 9.48 -8.21
CA VAL A 3 -9.08 8.86 -7.05
C VAL A 3 -8.29 9.21 -5.79
N PRO A 4 -8.93 9.71 -4.73
CA PRO A 4 -8.26 9.87 -3.45
C PRO A 4 -7.92 8.47 -2.89
N ASP A 5 -6.65 8.25 -2.51
CA ASP A 5 -6.14 6.99 -1.94
C ASP A 5 -6.58 6.72 -0.50
N GLY A 6 -7.47 7.56 0.02
CA GLY A 6 -7.96 7.49 1.38
C GLY A 6 -9.01 8.55 1.67
N LEU A 7 -9.59 8.47 2.86
CA LEU A 7 -10.54 9.43 3.38
C LEU A 7 -9.80 10.46 4.25
N ARG A 8 -9.96 11.75 3.92
CA ARG A 8 -9.50 12.86 4.77
C ARG A 8 -10.67 13.35 5.63
N LEU A 9 -10.53 13.24 6.94
CA LEU A 9 -11.47 13.75 7.95
C LEU A 9 -10.74 14.77 8.82
N GLY A 10 -10.75 16.04 8.41
CA GLY A 10 -10.01 17.10 9.09
C GLY A 10 -8.49 16.81 9.08
N PRO A 11 -7.80 16.80 10.25
CA PRO A 11 -6.36 16.51 10.32
C PRO A 11 -6.02 15.03 10.11
N LEU A 12 -7.02 14.13 10.10
CA LEU A 12 -6.81 12.69 9.94
C LEU A 12 -6.89 12.30 8.46
N ALA A 13 -5.81 11.70 7.95
CA ALA A 13 -5.79 11.06 6.63
C ALA A 13 -5.73 9.54 6.82
N LEU A 14 -6.82 8.84 6.49
CA LEU A 14 -6.89 7.39 6.55
C LEU A 14 -6.78 6.78 5.15
N SER A 15 -5.78 5.93 4.92
CA SER A 15 -5.70 5.15 3.69
C SER A 15 -6.89 4.20 3.55
N TRP A 16 -7.30 3.85 2.32
CA TRP A 16 -8.34 2.83 2.10
C TRP A 16 -8.05 1.51 2.84
N PRO A 17 -6.81 0.95 2.82
CA PRO A 17 -6.47 -0.22 3.62
C PRO A 17 -6.72 -0.03 5.13
N SER A 18 -6.30 1.09 5.72
CA SER A 18 -6.53 1.39 7.13
C SER A 18 -8.02 1.47 7.46
N LEU A 19 -8.81 2.07 6.57
CA LEU A 19 -10.26 2.18 6.73
C LEU A 19 -10.93 0.80 6.65
N THR A 20 -10.53 -0.06 5.72
CA THR A 20 -11.03 -1.45 5.67
C THR A 20 -10.65 -2.27 6.90
N LEU A 21 -9.45 -2.06 7.46
CA LEU A 21 -9.03 -2.72 8.70
C LEU A 21 -9.86 -2.26 9.90
N LEU A 22 -10.09 -0.95 10.05
CA LEU A 22 -10.93 -0.42 11.14
C LEU A 22 -12.38 -0.90 11.02
N LEU A 23 -12.97 -0.82 9.83
CA LEU A 23 -14.32 -1.34 9.60
C LEU A 23 -14.39 -2.85 9.83
N GLY A 24 -13.35 -3.59 9.43
CA GLY A 24 -13.21 -5.02 9.70
C GLY A 24 -13.14 -5.34 11.18
N LEU A 25 -12.39 -4.56 11.97
CA LEU A 25 -12.30 -4.70 13.43
C LEU A 25 -13.62 -4.39 14.12
N VAL A 26 -14.32 -3.31 13.72
CA VAL A 26 -15.64 -2.96 14.25
C VAL A 26 -16.66 -4.05 13.90
N ALA A 27 -16.66 -4.52 12.65
CA ALA A 27 -17.49 -5.64 12.23
C ALA A 27 -17.17 -6.91 13.01
N TRP A 28 -15.89 -7.22 13.23
CA TRP A 28 -15.46 -8.37 14.02
C TRP A 28 -15.90 -8.27 15.48
N ALA A 29 -15.70 -7.13 16.14
CA ALA A 29 -16.16 -6.91 17.52
C ALA A 29 -17.68 -7.03 17.62
N ALA A 30 -18.40 -6.56 16.61
CA ALA A 30 -19.84 -6.72 16.50
C ALA A 30 -20.28 -8.17 16.24
N LEU A 31 -19.48 -8.97 15.53
CA LEU A 31 -19.80 -10.36 15.23
C LEU A 31 -19.34 -11.32 16.34
N ALA A 32 -18.28 -11.00 17.07
CA ALA A 32 -17.71 -11.81 18.14
C ALA A 32 -18.68 -12.05 19.30
N ARG A 33 -19.72 -11.21 19.45
CA ARG A 33 -20.81 -11.42 20.41
C ARG A 33 -21.70 -12.63 20.07
N PHE A 34 -21.63 -13.15 18.85
CA PHE A 34 -22.43 -14.29 18.41
C PHE A 34 -21.65 -15.61 18.53
N PRO A 35 -22.27 -16.65 19.10
CA PRO A 35 -21.65 -17.96 19.18
C PRO A 35 -21.33 -18.50 17.78
N GLY A 36 -20.08 -18.97 17.58
CA GLY A 36 -19.61 -19.52 16.31
C GLY A 36 -18.91 -18.52 15.36
N ALA A 37 -18.97 -17.22 15.64
CA ALA A 37 -18.33 -16.19 14.79
C ALA A 37 -16.80 -16.35 14.70
N GLY A 38 -16.13 -16.68 15.81
CA GLY A 38 -14.68 -16.92 15.82
C GLY A 38 -14.26 -18.08 14.91
N ARG A 39 -15.02 -19.19 14.94
CA ARG A 39 -14.78 -20.37 14.08
C ARG A 39 -14.97 -20.02 12.61
N ALA A 40 -16.03 -19.29 12.28
CA ALA A 40 -16.31 -18.87 10.90
C ALA A 40 -15.24 -17.91 10.35
N ALA A 41 -14.75 -16.98 11.18
CA ALA A 41 -13.66 -16.08 10.82
C ALA A 41 -12.35 -16.83 10.56
N LEU A 42 -12.02 -17.80 11.42
CA LEU A 42 -10.82 -18.64 11.24
C LEU A 42 -10.89 -19.46 9.94
N ILE A 43 -12.02 -20.12 9.69
CA ILE A 43 -12.26 -20.89 8.46
C ILE A 43 -12.17 -19.99 7.22
N THR A 44 -12.71 -18.77 7.30
CA THR A 44 -12.64 -17.77 6.23
C THR A 44 -11.20 -17.42 5.89
N LEU A 45 -10.40 -17.07 6.89
CA LEU A 45 -9.00 -16.66 6.70
C LEU A 45 -8.14 -17.81 6.17
N ILE A 46 -8.28 -19.01 6.75
CA ILE A 46 -7.50 -20.18 6.31
C ILE A 46 -7.85 -20.51 4.86
N THR A 47 -9.13 -20.59 4.53
CA THR A 47 -9.58 -20.97 3.17
C THR A 47 -9.19 -19.89 2.15
N ALA A 48 -9.33 -18.60 2.49
CA ALA A 48 -8.90 -17.51 1.62
C ALA A 48 -7.39 -17.54 1.34
N ARG A 49 -6.56 -17.94 2.32
CA ARG A 49 -5.11 -18.03 2.13
C ARG A 49 -4.71 -19.27 1.33
N LEU A 50 -5.27 -20.44 1.65
CA LEU A 50 -4.98 -21.68 0.93
C LEU A 50 -5.38 -21.56 -0.54
N TRP A 51 -6.53 -20.96 -0.83
CA TRP A 51 -7.00 -20.81 -2.20
C TRP A 51 -6.19 -19.77 -3.00
N ALA A 52 -5.76 -18.68 -2.37
CA ALA A 52 -4.86 -17.71 -3.00
C ALA A 52 -3.49 -18.31 -3.36
N ALA A 53 -3.07 -19.36 -2.66
CA ALA A 53 -1.82 -20.06 -2.91
C ALA A 53 -1.89 -21.04 -4.10
N VAL A 54 -3.08 -21.49 -4.51
CA VAL A 54 -3.26 -22.50 -5.58
C VAL A 54 -2.61 -22.07 -6.91
N PRO A 55 -2.83 -20.85 -7.44
CA PRO A 55 -2.18 -20.42 -8.69
C PRO A 55 -0.66 -20.26 -8.58
N GLY A 56 -0.12 -20.14 -7.35
CA GLY A 56 1.32 -20.05 -7.10
C GLY A 56 2.05 -21.39 -7.19
N LEU A 57 1.31 -22.50 -7.04
CA LEU A 57 1.86 -23.86 -7.11
C LEU A 57 2.29 -24.25 -8.54
N ASP A 58 1.62 -23.70 -9.57
CA ASP A 58 1.94 -23.98 -10.97
C ASP A 58 3.09 -23.11 -11.52
N ALA A 59 3.42 -22.00 -10.85
CA ALA A 59 4.33 -20.97 -11.36
C ALA A 59 5.73 -20.98 -10.73
N GLY A 60 6.09 -22.01 -9.95
CA GLY A 60 7.41 -22.16 -9.34
C GLY A 60 7.79 -21.03 -8.36
N ARG A 61 6.82 -20.25 -7.85
CA ARG A 61 7.07 -19.19 -6.87
C ARG A 61 7.02 -19.80 -5.46
N PRO A 62 7.98 -19.50 -4.57
CA PRO A 62 7.93 -19.99 -3.20
C PRO A 62 6.63 -19.52 -2.52
N LEU A 63 5.91 -20.48 -1.92
CA LEU A 63 4.60 -20.27 -1.27
C LEU A 63 4.68 -19.23 -0.13
N LEU A 64 5.85 -19.13 0.50
CA LEU A 64 6.18 -18.29 1.64
C LEU A 64 7.64 -17.85 1.50
N ASP A 65 7.92 -16.54 1.48
CA ASP A 65 9.28 -16.04 1.69
C ASP A 65 9.64 -16.11 3.19
N ASN A 66 8.64 -16.05 4.08
CA ASN A 66 8.72 -16.26 5.53
C ASN A 66 7.41 -16.83 6.10
N ALA A 67 7.46 -17.55 7.22
CA ALA A 67 6.27 -18.12 7.88
C ALA A 67 5.23 -17.06 8.31
N LEU A 68 5.70 -15.86 8.68
CA LEU A 68 4.84 -14.73 9.07
C LEU A 68 4.02 -14.16 7.91
N ASP A 69 4.41 -14.43 6.67
CA ASP A 69 3.63 -14.01 5.48
C ASP A 69 2.30 -14.77 5.33
N LEU A 70 2.14 -15.90 6.03
CA LEU A 70 0.89 -16.67 6.04
C LEU A 70 -0.24 -15.87 6.70
N VAL A 71 0.10 -14.99 7.65
CA VAL A 71 -0.86 -14.27 8.51
C VAL A 71 -0.92 -12.77 8.15
N ASP A 72 -0.09 -12.29 7.22
CA ASP A 72 -0.12 -10.87 6.84
C ASP A 72 -1.33 -10.55 5.94
N VAL A 73 -2.42 -10.13 6.59
CA VAL A 73 -3.67 -9.68 5.94
C VAL A 73 -3.44 -8.53 4.95
N ARG A 74 -2.30 -7.82 5.03
CA ARG A 74 -1.99 -6.67 4.17
C ARG A 74 -1.41 -7.04 2.80
N ARG A 75 -1.11 -8.32 2.53
CA ARG A 75 -0.54 -8.74 1.23
C ARG A 75 -1.48 -8.50 0.05
N GLY A 76 -2.80 -8.35 0.26
CA GLY A 76 -3.77 -7.90 -0.75
C GLY A 76 -4.05 -8.89 -1.89
N ASP A 77 -3.48 -10.09 -1.84
CA ASP A 77 -3.61 -11.22 -2.76
C ASP A 77 -4.60 -12.29 -2.24
N TRP A 78 -5.45 -11.95 -1.28
CA TRP A 78 -6.35 -12.89 -0.60
C TRP A 78 -7.53 -13.30 -1.50
N ALA A 79 -7.83 -14.61 -1.54
CA ALA A 79 -8.99 -15.14 -2.23
C ALA A 79 -10.22 -15.07 -1.30
N TRP A 80 -10.73 -13.85 -1.08
CA TRP A 80 -11.81 -13.61 -0.12
C TRP A 80 -13.11 -14.35 -0.44
N LEU A 81 -13.44 -14.56 -1.72
CA LEU A 81 -14.67 -15.23 -2.15
C LEU A 81 -14.81 -16.66 -1.62
N PRO A 82 -13.88 -17.60 -1.89
CA PRO A 82 -13.95 -18.96 -1.33
C PRO A 82 -13.80 -18.96 0.20
N GLY A 83 -13.02 -18.03 0.75
CA GLY A 83 -12.92 -17.84 2.20
C GLY A 83 -14.26 -17.55 2.85
N LEU A 84 -14.93 -16.51 2.39
CA LEU A 84 -16.24 -16.10 2.92
C LEU A 84 -17.23 -17.25 2.75
N ALA A 85 -17.33 -17.86 1.57
CA ALA A 85 -18.22 -18.99 1.34
C ALA A 85 -18.04 -20.12 2.38
N ALA A 86 -16.80 -20.52 2.68
CA ALA A 86 -16.52 -21.55 3.68
C ALA A 86 -16.89 -21.11 5.11
N GLY A 87 -16.60 -19.86 5.47
CA GLY A 87 -17.02 -19.28 6.75
C GLY A 87 -18.54 -19.29 6.93
N LEU A 88 -19.27 -18.89 5.88
CA LEU A 88 -20.73 -18.86 5.86
C LEU A 88 -21.36 -20.25 6.01
N LEU A 89 -20.85 -21.23 5.26
CA LEU A 89 -21.28 -22.62 5.37
C LEU A 89 -21.08 -23.17 6.78
N SER A 90 -19.99 -22.80 7.46
CA SER A 90 -19.71 -23.24 8.84
C SER A 90 -20.70 -22.71 9.89
N LEU A 91 -21.39 -21.61 9.58
CA LEU A 91 -22.48 -21.03 10.40
C LEU A 91 -23.81 -21.70 10.07
N ALA A 92 -24.06 -22.02 8.80
CA ALA A 92 -25.29 -22.70 8.35
C ALA A 92 -25.40 -24.15 8.85
N VAL A 93 -24.25 -24.82 9.08
CA VAL A 93 -24.18 -26.20 9.60
C VAL A 93 -24.20 -26.24 11.14
N GLY A 94 -24.30 -25.08 11.83
CA GLY A 94 -24.44 -25.00 13.29
C GLY A 94 -25.83 -25.42 13.83
N PRO A 95 -25.97 -25.66 15.16
CA PRO A 95 -27.22 -26.12 15.75
C PRO A 95 -28.40 -25.19 15.41
N ARG A 96 -29.52 -25.82 15.02
CA ARG A 96 -30.61 -25.39 14.12
C ARG A 96 -31.47 -24.16 14.50
N GLY A 97 -30.97 -23.17 15.24
CA GLY A 97 -31.77 -22.02 15.72
C GLY A 97 -31.49 -20.65 15.08
N HIS A 98 -30.44 -20.47 14.28
CA HIS A 98 -29.84 -19.14 14.04
C HIS A 98 -29.77 -18.67 12.57
N GLY A 99 -30.40 -19.41 11.64
CA GLY A 99 -30.20 -19.21 10.19
C GLY A 99 -30.55 -17.83 9.64
N GLN A 100 -31.64 -17.19 10.11
CA GLN A 100 -32.07 -15.87 9.61
C GLN A 100 -31.23 -14.71 10.16
N VAL A 101 -30.77 -14.82 11.41
CA VAL A 101 -29.88 -13.82 12.04
C VAL A 101 -28.48 -13.92 11.45
N ALA A 102 -28.00 -15.15 11.20
CA ALA A 102 -26.76 -15.41 10.50
C ALA A 102 -26.79 -14.84 9.07
N ALA A 103 -27.83 -15.10 8.28
CA ALA A 103 -27.95 -14.59 6.91
C ALA A 103 -27.92 -13.05 6.83
N ARG A 104 -28.57 -12.35 7.78
CA ARG A 104 -28.56 -10.88 7.84
C ARG A 104 -27.21 -10.30 8.27
N ALA A 105 -26.57 -10.90 9.27
CA ALA A 105 -25.23 -10.49 9.72
C ALA A 105 -24.18 -10.69 8.60
N VAL A 106 -24.35 -11.74 7.82
CA VAL A 106 -23.52 -12.10 6.66
C VAL A 106 -23.72 -11.13 5.51
N LEU A 107 -24.96 -10.78 5.17
CA LEU A 107 -25.23 -9.77 4.16
C LEU A 107 -24.62 -8.43 4.55
N VAL A 108 -24.74 -8.02 5.81
CA VAL A 108 -24.12 -6.78 6.31
C VAL A 108 -22.58 -6.85 6.26
N ALA A 109 -21.97 -7.97 6.62
CA ALA A 109 -20.51 -8.13 6.57
C ALA A 109 -19.98 -8.16 5.12
N VAL A 110 -20.68 -8.86 4.21
CA VAL A 110 -20.35 -8.91 2.78
C VAL A 110 -20.53 -7.54 2.15
N LEU A 111 -21.64 -6.85 2.43
CA LEU A 111 -21.86 -5.49 1.95
C LEU A 111 -20.79 -4.56 2.55
N ALA A 112 -20.52 -4.59 3.86
CA ALA A 112 -19.48 -3.74 4.46
C ALA A 112 -18.07 -4.01 3.92
N GLY A 113 -17.74 -5.26 3.56
CA GLY A 113 -16.45 -5.65 2.99
C GLY A 113 -16.32 -5.39 1.49
N ALA A 114 -17.41 -5.54 0.72
CA ALA A 114 -17.43 -5.35 -0.73
C ALA A 114 -17.72 -3.90 -1.13
N LEU A 115 -18.45 -3.15 -0.31
CA LEU A 115 -18.86 -1.78 -0.59
C LEU A 115 -17.66 -0.84 -0.82
N PRO A 116 -16.55 -0.89 -0.06
CA PRO A 116 -15.37 -0.09 -0.37
C PRO A 116 -14.72 -0.44 -1.72
N GLY A 117 -14.86 -1.70 -2.17
CA GLY A 117 -14.37 -2.15 -3.48
C GLY A 117 -15.27 -1.70 -4.64
N LEU A 118 -16.60 -1.75 -4.45
CA LEU A 118 -17.58 -1.24 -5.43
C LEU A 118 -17.61 0.28 -5.50
N LEU A 119 -17.43 0.96 -4.36
CA LEU A 119 -17.33 2.41 -4.27
C LEU A 119 -15.94 2.92 -4.63
N ARG A 120 -14.95 2.02 -4.80
CA ARG A 120 -13.64 2.40 -5.30
C ARG A 120 -13.88 2.90 -6.72
N PRO A 121 -13.69 4.20 -6.99
CA PRO A 121 -13.82 4.68 -8.35
C PRO A 121 -12.81 3.90 -9.18
N ALA A 122 -13.19 3.49 -10.40
CA ALA A 122 -12.26 2.91 -11.35
C ALA A 122 -11.04 3.86 -11.45
N GLY A 123 -9.91 3.44 -10.88
CA GLY A 123 -8.66 4.17 -11.05
C GLY A 123 -8.28 4.09 -12.52
N GLY A 124 -7.74 5.11 -13.15
CA GLY A 124 -7.37 6.46 -12.74
C GLY A 124 -6.71 7.02 -13.99
N GLY A 125 -7.11 8.22 -14.42
CA GLY A 125 -6.48 8.83 -15.59
C GLY A 125 -4.98 8.96 -15.36
N GLU A 126 -4.19 8.44 -16.29
CA GLU A 126 -2.74 8.63 -16.34
C GLU A 126 -2.46 10.13 -16.26
N THR A 127 -1.63 10.53 -15.30
CA THR A 127 -1.12 11.90 -15.25
C THR A 127 0.36 11.87 -15.50
N GLY A 128 0.82 12.68 -16.44
CA GLY A 128 2.26 12.92 -16.63
C GLY A 128 2.89 13.43 -15.34
N TRP A 129 4.15 13.07 -15.12
CA TRP A 129 4.95 13.75 -14.10
C TRP A 129 4.97 15.25 -14.42
N PRO A 130 4.76 16.16 -13.44
CA PRO A 130 4.79 17.59 -13.70
C PRO A 130 6.20 18.03 -14.12
N ASP A 131 6.31 19.04 -14.99
CA ASP A 131 7.60 19.62 -15.43
C ASP A 131 8.32 20.40 -14.32
N THR A 132 8.06 20.09 -13.05
CA THR A 132 8.78 20.65 -11.90
C THR A 132 10.09 19.89 -11.72
N PRO A 133 11.24 20.55 -11.95
CA PRO A 133 12.51 19.88 -11.89
C PRO A 133 12.89 19.62 -10.42
N LEU A 134 13.46 18.45 -10.15
CA LEU A 134 13.90 18.06 -8.82
C LEU A 134 15.40 18.29 -8.67
N ARG A 135 15.85 18.66 -7.48
CA ARG A 135 17.27 18.91 -7.23
C ARG A 135 17.88 17.79 -6.40
N THR A 136 18.96 17.18 -6.87
CA THR A 136 19.68 16.17 -6.11
C THR A 136 20.37 16.83 -4.91
N LEU A 137 20.19 16.25 -3.73
CA LEU A 137 20.82 16.69 -2.50
C LEU A 137 22.12 15.93 -2.27
N ARG A 138 23.25 16.64 -2.28
CA ARG A 138 24.54 16.05 -1.90
C ARG A 138 24.65 15.90 -0.38
N PRO A 139 25.47 14.94 0.11
CA PRO A 139 25.76 14.81 1.54
C PRO A 139 26.31 16.09 2.19
N SER A 140 26.96 16.97 1.41
CA SER A 140 27.46 18.27 1.85
C SER A 140 26.36 19.31 2.11
N GLY A 141 25.10 19.03 1.72
CA GLY A 141 23.99 20.00 1.74
C GLY A 141 23.88 20.85 0.48
N GLN A 142 24.81 20.70 -0.47
CA GLN A 142 24.72 21.38 -1.77
C GLN A 142 23.68 20.71 -2.66
N LEU A 143 22.98 21.54 -3.43
CA LEU A 143 22.00 21.08 -4.42
C LEU A 143 22.62 21.07 -5.81
N GLU A 144 22.49 19.94 -6.50
CA GLU A 144 22.84 19.84 -7.91
C GLU A 144 21.83 20.58 -8.80
N PRO A 145 22.18 20.83 -10.08
CA PRO A 145 21.25 21.33 -11.07
C PRO A 145 19.97 20.49 -11.09
N ALA A 146 18.85 21.18 -11.27
CA ALA A 146 17.55 20.55 -11.26
C ALA A 146 17.43 19.64 -12.49
N THR A 147 17.01 18.40 -12.29
CA THR A 147 16.84 17.40 -13.35
C THR A 147 15.46 16.76 -13.27
N PRO A 148 14.90 16.31 -14.41
CA PRO A 148 13.65 15.56 -14.43
C PRO A 148 13.74 14.26 -13.62
N VAL A 149 12.57 13.73 -13.24
CA VAL A 149 12.50 12.37 -12.68
C VAL A 149 12.80 11.35 -13.77
N PRO A 150 13.71 10.38 -13.53
CA PRO A 150 13.96 9.32 -14.49
C PRO A 150 12.71 8.44 -14.68
N SER A 151 12.43 8.06 -15.92
CA SER A 151 11.38 7.09 -16.24
C SER A 151 11.68 5.71 -15.65
N GLY A 152 10.64 4.90 -15.42
CA GLY A 152 10.77 3.52 -14.90
C GLY A 152 11.20 3.46 -13.43
N ARG A 153 10.73 4.42 -12.62
CA ARG A 153 11.12 4.59 -11.21
C ARG A 153 9.93 4.46 -10.28
N VAL A 154 10.20 4.00 -9.06
CA VAL A 154 9.28 4.11 -7.93
C VAL A 154 9.66 5.36 -7.15
N VAL A 155 8.83 6.39 -7.13
CA VAL A 155 9.11 7.67 -6.47
C VAL A 155 8.42 7.72 -5.12
N ASN A 156 9.19 7.79 -4.03
CA ASN A 156 8.65 7.92 -2.67
C ASN A 156 8.77 9.37 -2.19
N LEU A 157 7.61 9.97 -1.90
CA LEU A 157 7.49 11.33 -1.39
C LEU A 157 7.41 11.29 0.13
N TRP A 158 8.32 12.00 0.79
CA TRP A 158 8.48 11.97 2.24
C TRP A 158 8.86 13.33 2.83
N ALA A 159 8.83 13.43 4.17
CA ALA A 159 9.28 14.59 4.93
C ALA A 159 9.91 14.17 6.28
N THR A 160 10.82 14.97 6.84
CA THR A 160 11.58 14.62 8.06
C THR A 160 10.69 14.54 9.31
N TRP A 161 9.60 15.32 9.35
CA TRP A 161 8.63 15.32 10.45
C TRP A 161 7.60 14.18 10.34
N CYS A 162 7.56 13.45 9.21
CA CYS A 162 6.58 12.40 8.98
C CYS A 162 7.00 11.09 9.67
N GLY A 163 6.37 10.77 10.81
CA GLY A 163 6.64 9.56 11.58
C GLY A 163 6.62 8.25 10.75
N PRO A 164 5.55 7.96 9.99
CA PRO A 164 5.50 6.75 9.15
C PRO A 164 6.59 6.72 8.06
N CYS A 165 6.97 7.87 7.51
CA CYS A 165 8.06 7.97 6.54
C CYS A 165 9.38 7.53 7.16
N ARG A 166 9.70 8.06 8.35
CA ARG A 166 10.93 7.71 9.08
C ARG A 166 11.04 6.20 9.33
N ALA A 167 9.91 5.54 9.63
CA ALA A 167 9.86 4.10 9.86
C ALA A 167 10.16 3.26 8.61
N GLU A 168 9.85 3.75 7.40
CA GLU A 168 10.12 3.02 6.15
C GLU A 168 11.49 3.31 5.54
N LEU A 169 12.15 4.42 5.87
CA LEU A 169 13.45 4.80 5.27
C LEU A 169 14.53 3.70 5.37
N PRO A 170 14.72 2.97 6.49
CA PRO A 170 15.71 1.89 6.54
C PRO A 170 15.40 0.72 5.59
N LEU A 171 14.12 0.46 5.32
CA LEU A 171 13.73 -0.53 4.31
C LEU A 171 14.10 -0.04 2.91
N LEU A 172 13.78 1.22 2.61
CA LEU A 172 14.08 1.83 1.31
C LEU A 172 15.59 1.89 1.06
N GLU A 173 16.39 2.26 2.07
CA GLU A 173 17.86 2.24 2.01
C GLU A 173 18.41 0.87 1.60
N ARG A 174 17.97 -0.20 2.28
CA ARG A 174 18.42 -1.56 1.98
C ARG A 174 18.06 -2.01 0.58
N GLU A 175 16.86 -1.69 0.10
CA GLU A 175 16.43 -2.11 -1.23
C GLU A 175 17.05 -1.25 -2.34
N ILE A 176 17.28 0.05 -2.10
CA ILE A 176 18.07 0.91 -3.00
C ILE A 176 19.51 0.38 -3.11
N ALA A 177 20.14 0.01 -2.00
CA ALA A 177 21.47 -0.59 -2.00
C ALA A 177 21.52 -1.94 -2.76
N ARG A 178 20.39 -2.64 -2.87
CA ARG A 178 20.23 -3.86 -3.69
C ARG A 178 19.91 -3.57 -5.17
N GLY A 179 19.86 -2.29 -5.57
CA GLY A 179 19.59 -1.87 -6.94
C GLY A 179 18.11 -1.67 -7.27
N ALA A 180 17.22 -1.59 -6.27
CA ALA A 180 15.82 -1.23 -6.55
C ALA A 180 15.76 0.20 -7.14
N PRO A 181 15.00 0.41 -8.24
CA PRO A 181 14.90 1.72 -8.92
C PRO A 181 13.95 2.66 -8.16
N VAL A 182 14.33 3.01 -6.93
CA VAL A 182 13.55 3.87 -6.03
C VAL A 182 14.19 5.25 -5.97
N GLU A 183 13.38 6.28 -6.18
CA GLU A 183 13.78 7.69 -6.07
C GLU A 183 13.14 8.29 -4.82
N LEU A 184 13.95 8.77 -3.87
CA LEU A 184 13.46 9.45 -2.67
C LEU A 184 13.36 10.94 -2.93
N VAL A 185 12.18 11.51 -2.70
CA VAL A 185 11.92 12.94 -2.91
C VAL A 185 11.37 13.53 -1.62
N ASN A 186 12.21 14.32 -0.96
CA ASN A 186 11.81 15.13 0.16
C ASN A 186 11.06 16.38 -0.35
N VAL A 187 9.92 16.71 0.25
CA VAL A 187 9.04 17.78 -0.26
C VAL A 187 8.87 18.91 0.75
N GLY A 188 9.20 20.12 0.33
CA GLY A 188 8.93 21.35 1.07
C GLY A 188 9.91 21.69 2.19
N GLU A 189 11.00 20.94 2.36
CA GLU A 189 11.98 21.21 3.43
C GLU A 189 13.30 21.77 2.87
N ALA A 190 13.96 22.61 3.67
CA ALA A 190 15.26 23.16 3.32
C ALA A 190 16.33 22.05 3.27
N PRO A 191 17.26 22.06 2.30
CA PRO A 191 18.33 21.06 2.15
C PRO A 191 19.10 20.77 3.45
N ALA A 192 19.37 21.81 4.24
CA ALA A 192 20.09 21.69 5.51
C ALA A 192 19.31 20.86 6.55
N VAL A 193 17.97 20.98 6.59
CA VAL A 193 17.10 20.21 7.48
C VAL A 193 17.15 18.73 7.11
N VAL A 194 17.05 18.43 5.81
CA VAL A 194 17.09 17.07 5.28
C VAL A 194 18.45 16.42 5.56
N VAL A 195 19.56 17.10 5.28
CA VAL A 195 20.90 16.57 5.55
C VAL A 195 21.15 16.37 7.06
N ALA A 196 20.71 17.31 7.91
CA ALA A 196 20.83 17.16 9.36
C ALA A 196 20.01 15.97 9.88
N PHE A 197 18.81 15.75 9.33
CA PHE A 197 17.99 14.59 9.63
C PHE A 197 18.68 13.28 9.22
N LEU A 198 19.12 13.16 7.96
CA LEU A 198 19.77 11.95 7.44
C LEU A 198 21.03 11.58 8.25
N ARG A 199 21.84 12.59 8.62
CA ARG A 199 23.01 12.39 9.49
C ARG A 199 22.63 11.89 10.88
N ARG A 200 21.60 12.46 11.51
CA ARG A 200 21.14 12.04 12.84
C ARG A 200 20.61 10.62 12.86
N GLU A 201 19.94 10.20 11.80
CA GLU A 201 19.38 8.86 11.66
C GLU A 201 20.39 7.84 11.09
N ASN A 202 21.63 8.26 10.81
CA ASN A 202 22.67 7.45 10.17
C ASN A 202 22.23 6.80 8.85
N LEU A 203 21.47 7.54 8.04
CA LEU A 203 20.96 7.09 6.74
C LEU A 203 21.79 7.66 5.59
N VAL A 204 22.19 6.78 4.66
CA VAL A 204 22.91 7.13 3.43
C VAL A 204 21.97 6.93 2.25
N LEU A 205 21.09 7.91 2.06
CA LEU A 205 20.00 7.87 1.11
C LEU A 205 20.18 8.90 -0.01
N PRO A 206 20.31 8.47 -1.29
CA PRO A 206 20.24 9.38 -2.41
C PRO A 206 18.86 10.07 -2.40
N THR A 207 18.84 11.35 -2.08
CA THR A 207 17.60 12.11 -1.89
C THR A 207 17.57 13.29 -2.85
N ARG A 208 16.42 13.51 -3.47
CA ARG A 208 16.11 14.76 -4.17
C ARG A 208 15.21 15.63 -3.31
N VAL A 209 15.27 16.92 -3.53
CA VAL A 209 14.35 17.89 -2.92
C VAL A 209 13.42 18.47 -3.99
N GLY A 210 12.14 18.55 -3.64
CA GLY A 210 11.08 19.20 -4.42
C GLY A 210 10.42 20.31 -3.61
N GLY A 211 9.89 21.31 -4.31
CA GLY A 211 9.11 22.39 -3.68
C GLY A 211 7.70 21.94 -3.30
N GLU A 212 7.02 22.72 -2.45
CA GLU A 212 5.66 22.41 -1.97
C GLU A 212 4.63 22.24 -3.10
N ALA A 213 4.81 22.96 -4.22
CA ALA A 213 3.99 22.87 -5.41
C ALA A 213 3.92 21.47 -6.05
N LEU A 214 4.86 20.57 -5.70
CA LEU A 214 4.85 19.19 -6.15
C LEU A 214 3.62 18.42 -5.59
N THR A 215 3.20 18.74 -4.35
CA THR A 215 2.07 18.05 -3.72
C THR A 215 0.73 18.28 -4.42
N PRO A 216 0.28 19.52 -4.72
CA PRO A 216 -0.95 19.72 -5.48
C PRO A 216 -0.83 19.21 -6.93
N ALA A 217 0.33 19.37 -7.57
CA ALA A 217 0.55 18.91 -8.94
C ALA A 217 0.38 17.39 -9.08
N LEU A 218 0.93 16.62 -8.13
CA LEU A 218 0.79 15.17 -8.07
C LEU A 218 -0.43 14.72 -7.25
N LYS A 219 -1.26 15.64 -6.75
CA LYS A 219 -2.42 15.38 -5.87
C LYS A 219 -2.08 14.52 -4.66
N VAL A 220 -0.94 14.79 -4.05
CA VAL A 220 -0.43 14.12 -2.85
C VAL A 220 -1.14 14.70 -1.65
N THR A 221 -1.76 13.84 -0.85
CA THR A 221 -2.63 14.24 0.26
C THR A 221 -2.10 13.81 1.63
N ALA A 222 -1.11 12.94 1.71
CA ALA A 222 -0.36 12.74 2.94
C ALA A 222 0.99 12.11 2.62
N PHE A 223 1.85 12.08 3.62
CA PHE A 223 3.10 11.36 3.54
C PHE A 223 3.06 10.10 4.43
N PRO A 224 3.79 9.03 4.04
CA PRO A 224 4.45 8.87 2.75
C PRO A 224 3.45 8.61 1.63
N THR A 225 3.77 9.04 0.42
CA THR A 225 3.08 8.65 -0.81
C THR A 225 4.11 8.12 -1.79
N THR A 226 3.92 6.88 -2.25
CA THR A 226 4.76 6.28 -3.29
C THR A 226 4.03 6.27 -4.62
N LEU A 227 4.71 6.70 -5.68
CA LEU A 227 4.23 6.77 -7.05
C LEU A 227 5.03 5.81 -7.93
N VAL A 228 4.36 5.22 -8.93
CA VAL A 228 5.01 4.43 -9.97
C VAL A 228 5.06 5.26 -11.23
N VAL A 229 6.27 5.56 -11.70
CA VAL A 229 6.53 6.28 -12.95
C VAL A 229 6.98 5.28 -14.00
N ASP A 230 6.22 5.13 -15.08
CA ASP A 230 6.53 4.20 -16.17
C ASP A 230 7.69 4.68 -17.05
N ALA A 231 8.08 3.87 -18.03
CA ALA A 231 9.13 4.20 -19.00
C ALA A 231 8.81 5.45 -19.84
N GLY A 232 7.54 5.83 -19.97
CA GLY A 232 7.08 7.03 -20.66
C GLY A 232 7.00 8.28 -19.78
N GLY A 233 7.40 8.21 -18.50
CA GLY A 233 7.35 9.34 -17.57
C GLY A 233 5.95 9.62 -17.00
N ARG A 234 5.00 8.69 -17.15
CA ARG A 234 3.64 8.83 -16.61
C ARG A 234 3.50 8.15 -15.26
N VAL A 235 2.69 8.74 -14.39
CA VAL A 235 2.32 8.14 -13.11
C VAL A 235 1.20 7.12 -13.34
N THR A 236 1.53 5.83 -13.22
CA THR A 236 0.61 4.71 -13.50
C THR A 236 0.00 4.09 -12.25
N ALA A 237 0.65 4.24 -11.09
CA ALA A 237 0.11 3.79 -9.82
C ALA A 237 0.54 4.69 -8.65
N ARG A 238 -0.21 4.57 -7.55
CA ARG A 238 -0.02 5.34 -6.31
C ARG A 238 -0.26 4.43 -5.11
N HIS A 239 0.48 4.68 -4.04
CA HIS A 239 0.32 4.03 -2.76
C HIS A 239 0.46 5.07 -1.64
N LEU A 240 -0.60 5.24 -0.85
CA LEU A 240 -0.61 6.09 0.34
C LEU A 240 -0.32 5.26 1.60
N GLY A 241 0.68 5.68 2.37
CA GLY A 241 1.08 5.04 3.61
C GLY A 241 2.40 4.27 3.52
N PRO A 242 2.91 3.77 4.66
CA PRO A 242 4.23 3.16 4.73
C PRO A 242 4.26 1.81 4.01
N LEU A 243 5.35 1.56 3.29
CA LEU A 243 5.56 0.33 2.55
C LEU A 243 6.20 -0.77 3.39
N ASN A 244 5.77 -2.01 3.15
CA ASN A 244 6.56 -3.20 3.43
C ASN A 244 7.32 -3.67 2.18
N ARG A 245 8.25 -4.62 2.37
CA ARG A 245 9.11 -5.12 1.29
C ARG A 245 8.31 -5.72 0.13
N ALA A 246 7.27 -6.51 0.42
CA ALA A 246 6.46 -7.16 -0.61
C ALA A 246 5.68 -6.14 -1.47
N GLN A 247 5.18 -5.08 -0.83
CA GLN A 247 4.51 -3.97 -1.51
C GLN A 247 5.50 -3.19 -2.39
N LEU A 248 6.68 -2.86 -1.87
CA LEU A 248 7.71 -2.18 -2.64
C LEU A 248 8.11 -2.98 -3.89
N LEU A 249 8.40 -4.27 -3.75
CA LEU A 249 8.78 -5.12 -4.89
C LEU A 249 7.66 -5.25 -5.93
N ARG A 250 6.40 -5.16 -5.51
CA ARG A 250 5.26 -5.09 -6.43
C ARG A 250 5.26 -3.79 -7.23
N LEU A 251 5.48 -2.65 -6.59
CA LEU A 251 5.55 -1.35 -7.25
C LEU A 251 6.75 -1.26 -8.19
N VAL A 252 7.91 -1.82 -7.80
CA VAL A 252 9.10 -1.90 -8.66
C VAL A 252 8.83 -2.69 -9.94
N ARG A 253 8.20 -3.87 -9.82
CA ARG A 253 7.79 -4.65 -11.00
C ARG A 253 6.80 -3.91 -11.88
N ALA A 254 5.87 -3.16 -11.29
CA ALA A 254 4.93 -2.33 -12.04
C ALA A 254 5.64 -1.19 -12.80
N ALA A 255 6.68 -0.58 -12.23
CA ALA A 255 7.46 0.49 -12.86
C ALA A 255 8.24 0.01 -14.09
N GLN A 256 8.72 -1.23 -14.05
CA GLN A 256 9.54 -1.84 -15.11
C GLN A 256 8.71 -2.38 -16.29
N GLY A 257 7.37 -2.41 -16.16
CA GLY A 257 6.48 -3.02 -17.15
C GLY A 257 6.61 -4.55 -17.25
N PRO A 258 5.79 -5.24 -18.06
CA PRO A 258 6.11 -6.60 -18.46
C PRO A 258 7.48 -6.55 -19.16
N ALA A 259 8.44 -7.35 -18.67
CA ALA A 259 9.74 -7.48 -19.31
C ALA A 259 9.49 -7.69 -20.81
N ALA A 260 10.05 -6.82 -21.66
CA ALA A 260 9.99 -7.01 -23.09
C ALA A 260 10.55 -8.40 -23.37
N SER A 261 9.67 -9.34 -23.72
CA SER A 261 10.08 -10.66 -24.15
C SER A 261 10.99 -10.50 -25.36
N PRO A 262 12.16 -11.16 -25.37
CA PRO A 262 13.00 -11.23 -26.57
C PRO A 262 12.27 -11.93 -27.72
#